data_AF-A0A662JI75-F1
#
_entry.id   AF-A0A662JI75-F1
#
_cell.length_a   1.000
_cell.length_b   1.000
_cell.length_c   1.000
_cell.angle_alpha   90.00
_cell.angle_beta   90.00
_cell.angle_gamma   90.00
#
_symmetry.space_group_name_H-M   'P 1'
#
loop_
_entity.id
_entity.type
_entity.pdbx_description
1 polymer ?
#
loop_
_entity_poly.entity_id
_entity_poly.type
_entity_poly.pdbx_seq_one_letter_code
_entity_poly.pdbx_strand_id
1 'polypeptide(L)' 'MARGALYRVPFRRRRMGLTNYKLRRGLLLSRKPLLVLRKTNM' A
#
# COMPACT_ATOMS: atom_id res chain seq x y z
N MET A 1 -3.55 4.77 -14.76
CA MET A 1 -4.10 4.02 -15.90
C MET A 1 -2.97 3.40 -16.70
N ALA A 2 -3.22 2.33 -17.44
CA ALA A 2 -2.23 1.80 -18.38
C ALA A 2 -2.05 2.82 -19.52
N ARG A 3 -0.80 3.14 -19.87
CA ARG A 3 -0.47 4.10 -20.94
C ARG A 3 -0.02 3.42 -22.24
N GLY A 4 0.21 2.11 -22.21
CA GLY A 4 0.68 1.30 -23.33
C GLY A 4 1.09 -0.10 -22.85
N ALA A 5 1.48 -0.98 -23.79
CA ALA A 5 1.80 -2.38 -23.49
C ALA A 5 2.95 -2.56 -22.47
N LEU A 6 3.94 -1.66 -22.49
CA LEU A 6 5.10 -1.70 -21.58
C LEU A 6 4.88 -0.96 -20.25
N TYR A 7 3.74 -0.29 -20.07
CA TYR A 7 3.53 0.54 -18.88
C TYR A 7 3.25 -0.31 -17.64
N ARG A 8 4.17 -0.28 -16.67
CA ARG A 8 3.99 -0.98 -15.40
C ARG A 8 2.91 -0.30 -14.54
N VAL A 9 1.74 -0.91 -14.50
CA VAL A 9 0.61 -0.40 -13.72
C VAL A 9 0.86 -0.57 -12.22
N PRO A 10 0.69 0.48 -11.40
CA PRO A 10 0.78 0.36 -9.94
C PRO A 10 -0.30 -0.58 -9.36
N PHE A 11 0.03 -1.26 -8.26
CA PHE A 11 -0.91 -2.11 -7.54
C PHE A 11 -2.22 -1.38 -7.17
N ARG A 12 -3.32 -2.13 -7.09
CA ARG A 12 -4.67 -1.58 -6.81
C ARG A 12 -4.70 -0.63 -5.60
N ARG A 13 -4.16 -1.03 -4.44
CA ARG A 13 -4.15 -0.18 -3.24
C ARG A 13 -3.23 1.04 -3.35
N ARG A 14 -2.21 1.00 -4.22
CA ARG A 14 -1.37 2.17 -4.51
C ARG A 14 -2.13 3.18 -5.35
N ARG A 15 -2.93 2.72 -6.31
CA ARG A 15 -3.82 3.57 -7.13
C ARG A 15 -4.88 4.27 -6.28
N MET A 16 -5.44 3.57 -5.28
CA MET A 16 -6.40 4.15 -4.34
C MET A 16 -5.75 4.98 -3.20
N GLY A 17 -4.42 5.12 -3.16
CA GLY A 17 -3.73 5.88 -2.10
C GLY A 17 -3.75 5.24 -0.69
N LEU A 18 -4.30 4.04 -0.52
CA LEU A 18 -4.60 3.46 0.80
C LEU A 18 -3.39 2.80 1.50
N THR A 19 -2.30 2.55 0.78
CA THR A 19 -1.19 1.73 1.31
C THR A 19 0.18 2.25 0.89
N ASN A 20 1.03 2.44 1.90
CA ASN A 20 2.47 2.61 1.72
C ASN A 20 3.17 1.24 1.77
N TYR A 21 3.59 0.75 0.61
CA TYR A 21 4.23 -0.58 0.49
C TYR A 21 5.64 -0.64 1.07
N LYS A 22 6.40 0.47 1.06
CA LYS A 22 7.74 0.52 1.66
C LYS A 22 7.65 0.28 3.17
N LEU A 23 6.73 1.00 3.83
CA LEU A 23 6.47 0.86 5.26
C LEU A 23 5.87 -0.51 5.61
N ARG A 24 4.89 -0.99 4.83
CA ARG A 24 4.29 -2.32 5.03
C ARG A 24 5.34 -3.44 4.99
N ARG A 25 6.34 -3.35 4.11
CA ARG A 25 7.42 -4.36 4.03
C ARG A 25 8.21 -4.42 5.34
N GLY A 26 8.65 -3.28 5.89
CA GLY A 26 9.38 -3.25 7.16
C GLY A 26 8.57 -3.83 8.33
N LEU A 27 7.28 -3.47 8.40
CA LEU A 27 6.36 -3.98 9.41
C LEU A 27 6.18 -5.51 9.36
N LEU A 28 6.00 -6.07 8.15
CA LEU A 28 5.87 -7.52 7.98
C LEU A 28 7.17 -8.28 8.31
N LEU A 29 8.33 -7.70 7.99
CA LEU A 29 9.63 -8.28 8.31
C LEU A 29 9.87 -8.38 9.82
N SER A 30 9.23 -7.53 10.63
CA SER A 30 9.32 -7.62 12.08
C SER A 30 8.68 -8.89 12.67
N ARG A 31 7.86 -9.64 11.91
CA ARG A 31 7.13 -10.86 12.34
C ARG A 31 6.23 -10.71 13.57
N LYS A 32 6.05 -9.49 14.07
CA LYS A 32 5.13 -9.16 15.17
C LYS A 32 3.72 -8.95 14.62
N PRO A 33 2.67 -9.23 15.41
CA PRO A 33 1.33 -8.83 15.03
C PRO A 33 1.27 -7.31 14.83
N LEU A 34 0.55 -6.87 13.79
CA LEU A 34 0.45 -5.47 13.42
C LEU A 34 -0.84 -4.86 13.96
N LEU A 35 -0.72 -3.83 14.79
CA LEU A 35 -1.85 -2.99 15.17
C LEU A 35 -2.05 -1.89 14.11
N VAL A 36 -3.11 -2.01 13.32
CA VAL A 36 -3.40 -1.06 12.23
C VAL A 36 -4.37 0.00 12.71
N LEU A 37 -3.86 1.20 13.01
CA LEU A 37 -4.68 2.36 13.36
C LEU A 37 -5.16 3.08 12.08
N ARG A 38 -6.43 3.50 12.08
CA ARG A 38 -7.05 4.30 11.01
C ARG A 38 -7.82 5.45 11.66
N LYS A 39 -7.68 6.65 11.10
CA LYS A 39 -8.46 7.82 11.50
C LYS A 39 -9.45 8.12 10.37
N THR A 40 -10.71 8.31 10.73
CA THR A 40 -11.73 8.93 9.90
C THR A 40 -12.02 10.32 10.46
N ASN A 41 -12.47 11.27 9.63
CA ASN A 41 -13.01 12.50 10.17
C ASN A 41 -14.37 12.17 10.81
N MET A 42 -14.59 12.69 12.01
CA MET A 42 -15.88 12.64 12.71
C MET A 42 -16.87 13.63 12.10
#